data_AF-A0A2D6PBJ8-F1
#
_entry.id   AF-A0A2D6PBJ8-F1
#
_cell.length_a   1.000
_cell.length_b   1.000
_cell.length_c   1.000
_cell.angle_alpha   90.00
_cell.angle_beta   90.00
_cell.angle_gamma   90.00
#
_symmetry.space_group_name_H-M   'P 1'
#
loop_
_entity.id
_entity.type
_entity.pdbx_description
1 polymer ?
#
loop_
_entity_poly.entity_id
_entity_poly.type
_entity_poly.pdbx_seq_one_letter_code
_entity_poly.pdbx_strand_id
1 'polypeptide(L)'
;MALLAPNNGELLMFGRIIGTEIFASGDTLTLWLYKEIGDSDATPKEGDTWANYVPTFGDSEKLLAADDWTIASAAGDTTSATFAQQTFTFSAADSVAGYAITSTNLVGDTTILWAEEFSDGPYVIPGGGGTVKVTPYIELE
;
A
#
# COMPACT_ATOMS: atom_id res chain seq x y z
N MET A 1 -6.77 -4.22 12.15
CA MET A 1 -7.62 -4.90 11.14
C MET A 1 -6.74 -5.93 10.47
N ALA A 2 -7.31 -7.02 9.94
CA ALA A 2 -6.51 -8.01 9.23
C ALA A 2 -6.00 -7.41 7.91
N LEU A 3 -4.74 -7.64 7.60
CA LEU A 3 -4.14 -7.27 6.31
C LEU A 3 -4.86 -8.02 5.19
N LEU A 4 -5.43 -7.32 4.22
CA LEU A 4 -6.03 -7.99 3.06
C LEU A 4 -5.02 -8.07 1.91
N ALA A 5 -4.59 -9.29 1.61
CA ALA A 5 -3.75 -9.60 0.46
C ALA A 5 -4.62 -10.13 -0.69
N PRO A 6 -4.64 -9.49 -1.87
CA PRO A 6 -5.29 -10.05 -3.04
C PRO A 6 -4.64 -11.36 -3.48
N ASN A 7 -5.38 -12.23 -4.17
CA ASN A 7 -4.97 -13.60 -4.54
C ASN A 7 -3.55 -13.69 -5.10
N ASN A 8 -3.20 -12.80 -6.04
CA ASN A 8 -1.85 -12.78 -6.64
C ASN A 8 -0.80 -12.22 -5.66
N GLY A 9 -1.18 -11.25 -4.84
CA GLY A 9 -0.35 -10.69 -3.78
C GLY A 9 -0.02 -11.71 -2.69
N GLU A 10 -1.01 -12.49 -2.26
CA GLU A 10 -0.85 -13.55 -1.26
C GLU A 10 0.18 -14.59 -1.72
N LEU A 11 0.09 -15.05 -2.97
CA LEU A 11 1.04 -16.01 -3.52
C LEU A 11 2.47 -15.43 -3.54
N LEU A 12 2.64 -14.17 -3.93
CA LEU A 12 3.94 -13.50 -3.92
C LEU A 12 4.47 -13.30 -2.50
N MET A 13 3.64 -12.86 -1.57
CA MET A 13 4.02 -12.69 -0.17
C MET A 13 4.43 -14.02 0.46
N PHE A 14 3.65 -15.08 0.23
CA PHE A 14 3.98 -16.42 0.69
C PHE A 14 5.28 -16.94 0.07
N GLY A 15 5.43 -16.80 -1.25
CA GLY A 15 6.66 -17.18 -1.96
C GLY A 15 7.90 -16.47 -1.43
N ARG A 16 7.77 -15.20 -1.03
CA ARG A 16 8.86 -14.43 -0.38
C ARG A 16 9.19 -14.96 1.00
N ILE A 17 8.19 -15.34 1.79
CA ILE A 17 8.38 -15.90 3.14
C ILE A 17 9.12 -17.25 3.08
N ILE A 18 8.75 -18.13 2.15
CA ILE A 18 9.39 -19.45 2.02
C ILE A 18 10.66 -19.44 1.14
N GLY A 19 11.06 -18.25 0.65
CA GLY A 19 12.26 -18.05 -0.17
C GLY A 19 12.18 -18.64 -1.58
N THR A 20 10.99 -18.98 -2.07
CA THR A 20 10.77 -19.43 -3.46
C THR A 20 10.66 -18.27 -4.44
N GLU A 21 10.39 -17.07 -3.93
CA GLU A 21 10.45 -15.80 -4.66
C GLU A 21 11.54 -14.94 -4.02
N ILE A 22 12.62 -14.67 -4.75
CA ILE A 22 13.68 -13.74 -4.35
C ILE A 22 13.35 -12.40 -5.00
N PHE A 23 13.49 -11.28 -4.27
CA PHE A 23 13.48 -9.96 -4.89
C PHE A 23 14.49 -9.98 -6.04
N ALA A 24 14.01 -9.94 -7.29
CA ALA A 24 14.92 -9.75 -8.41
C ALA A 24 15.64 -8.41 -8.19
N SER A 25 16.90 -8.31 -8.60
CA SER A 25 17.59 -7.01 -8.51
C SER A 25 16.76 -5.96 -9.27
N GLY A 26 16.18 -5.00 -8.56
CA GLY A 26 15.30 -3.97 -9.14
C GLY A 26 13.82 -4.06 -8.76
N ASP A 27 13.39 -5.05 -7.98
CA ASP A 27 12.04 -5.05 -7.43
C ASP A 27 11.83 -3.86 -6.49
N THR A 28 10.71 -3.16 -6.67
CA THR A 28 10.34 -1.99 -5.88
C THR A 28 8.96 -2.16 -5.27
N LEU A 29 8.83 -1.77 -4.00
CA LEU A 29 7.54 -1.59 -3.35
C LEU A 29 7.11 -0.14 -3.52
N THR A 30 5.87 0.07 -3.94
CA THR A 30 5.30 1.41 -4.09
C THR A 30 4.03 1.49 -3.26
N LEU A 31 3.98 2.47 -2.37
CA LEU A 31 2.79 2.87 -1.64
C LEU A 31 1.98 3.82 -2.51
N TRP A 32 0.71 3.50 -2.72
CA TRP A 32 -0.23 4.34 -3.47
C TRP A 32 -1.37 4.81 -2.58
N LEU A 33 -1.78 6.06 -2.76
CA LEU A 33 -3.07 6.55 -2.29
C LEU A 33 -4.13 6.36 -3.37
N TYR A 34 -5.25 5.75 -3.00
CA TYR A 34 -6.39 5.55 -3.90
C TYR A 34 -7.64 6.26 -3.40
N LYS A 35 -8.55 6.52 -4.33
CA LYS A 35 -9.88 7.10 -4.07
C LYS A 35 -10.99 6.11 -4.35
N GLU A 36 -12.19 6.43 -3.86
CA GLU A 36 -13.39 5.70 -4.23
C GLU A 36 -13.69 5.83 -5.72
N ILE A 37 -14.26 4.76 -6.30
CA ILE A 37 -14.67 4.74 -7.70
C ILE A 37 -16.13 5.17 -7.78
N GLY A 38 -16.39 6.46 -7.95
CA GLY A 38 -17.76 7.00 -7.99
C GLY A 38 -18.51 6.73 -6.68
N ASP A 39 -19.73 6.20 -6.78
CA ASP A 39 -20.53 5.79 -5.61
C ASP A 39 -20.27 4.33 -5.17
N SER A 40 -19.23 3.68 -5.73
CA SER A 40 -18.93 2.28 -5.44
C SER A 40 -17.86 2.14 -4.36
N ASP A 41 -18.14 1.20 -3.46
CA ASP A 41 -17.30 0.77 -2.35
C ASP A 41 -15.88 0.40 -2.80
N ALA A 42 -14.88 1.11 -2.26
CA ALA A 42 -13.46 0.86 -2.49
C ALA A 42 -12.82 -0.02 -1.39
N THR A 43 -13.65 -0.77 -0.64
CA THR A 43 -13.21 -1.83 0.27
C THR A 43 -12.36 -2.85 -0.52
N PRO A 44 -11.10 -3.05 -0.12
CA PRO A 44 -10.24 -4.07 -0.71
C PRO A 44 -10.89 -5.46 -0.71
N LYS A 45 -10.66 -6.23 -1.78
CA LYS A 45 -11.16 -7.60 -1.96
C LYS A 45 -10.04 -8.52 -2.45
N GLU A 46 -10.15 -9.81 -2.13
CA GLU A 46 -9.14 -10.79 -2.56
C GLU A 46 -9.01 -10.93 -4.08
N GLY A 47 -10.08 -10.62 -4.83
CA GLY A 47 -10.08 -10.65 -6.29
C GLY A 47 -9.49 -9.40 -6.95
N ASP A 48 -9.02 -8.42 -6.19
CA ASP A 48 -8.61 -7.15 -6.75
C ASP A 48 -7.29 -7.23 -7.51
N THR A 49 -7.21 -6.41 -8.55
CA THR A 49 -6.02 -6.08 -9.33
C THR A 49 -5.79 -4.57 -9.29
N TRP A 50 -4.64 -4.08 -9.76
CA TRP A 50 -4.40 -2.64 -9.81
C TRP A 50 -5.46 -1.86 -10.62
N ALA A 51 -6.11 -2.52 -11.59
CA ALA A 51 -7.20 -1.92 -12.36
C ALA A 51 -8.47 -1.65 -11.53
N ASN A 52 -8.60 -2.24 -10.34
CA ASN A 52 -9.72 -2.02 -9.42
C ASN A 52 -9.54 -0.78 -8.55
N TYR A 53 -8.38 -0.12 -8.60
CA TYR A 53 -8.08 1.07 -7.82
C TYR A 53 -7.90 2.27 -8.75
N VAL A 54 -8.36 3.44 -8.30
CA VAL A 54 -8.09 4.69 -9.01
C VAL A 54 -7.12 5.49 -8.15
N PRO A 55 -5.90 5.78 -8.64
CA PRO A 55 -4.97 6.64 -7.94
C PRO A 55 -5.57 8.02 -7.72
N THR A 56 -5.19 8.61 -6.60
CA THR A 56 -5.44 10.03 -6.34
C THR A 56 -4.71 10.91 -7.37
N PHE A 57 -5.15 12.14 -7.54
CA PHE A 57 -4.51 13.13 -8.39
C PHE A 57 -3.31 13.78 -7.68
N GLY A 58 -2.26 14.09 -8.44
CA GLY A 58 -1.06 14.73 -7.90
C GLY A 58 -0.02 13.70 -7.44
N ASP A 59 0.57 13.94 -6.27
CA ASP A 59 1.55 13.06 -5.62
C ASP A 59 0.79 11.89 -4.99
N SER A 60 0.60 10.81 -5.75
CA SER A 60 -0.22 9.65 -5.36
C SER A 60 0.58 8.40 -5.05
N GLU A 61 1.90 8.43 -5.23
CA GLU A 61 2.78 7.29 -5.00
C GLU A 61 4.05 7.65 -4.24
N LYS A 62 4.57 6.69 -3.45
CA LYS A 62 5.87 6.75 -2.78
C LYS A 62 6.59 5.43 -2.91
N LEU A 63 7.83 5.49 -3.36
CA LEU A 63 8.73 4.34 -3.35
C LEU A 63 9.10 3.99 -1.91
N LEU A 64 8.93 2.71 -1.54
CA LEU A 64 9.37 2.14 -0.28
C LEU A 64 10.59 1.25 -0.56
N ALA A 65 11.78 1.83 -0.50
CA ALA A 65 13.01 1.07 -0.72
C ALA A 65 13.20 0.04 0.41
N ALA A 66 13.65 -1.17 0.07
CA ALA A 66 13.79 -2.26 1.03
C ALA A 66 14.70 -1.89 2.21
N ASP A 67 15.79 -1.18 1.93
CA ASP A 67 16.81 -0.79 2.94
C ASP A 67 16.31 0.27 3.94
N ASP A 68 15.18 0.93 3.67
CA ASP A 68 14.63 1.98 4.54
C ASP A 68 13.63 1.42 5.59
N TRP A 69 13.30 0.13 5.53
CA TRP A 69 12.45 -0.52 6.53
C TRP A 69 13.23 -0.82 7.80
N THR A 70 12.62 -0.50 8.95
CA THR A 70 13.13 -0.91 10.26
C THR A 70 12.34 -2.12 10.75
N ILE A 71 13.03 -3.25 10.88
CA ILE A 71 12.45 -4.51 11.37
C ILE A 71 12.84 -4.68 12.84
N ALA A 72 11.85 -4.96 13.69
CA ALA A 72 12.04 -5.25 15.11
C ALA A 72 11.32 -6.55 15.49
N SER A 73 11.99 -7.39 16.27
CA SER A 73 11.38 -8.54 16.90
C SER A 73 11.38 -8.33 18.42
N ALA A 74 10.21 -8.43 19.03
CA ALA A 74 10.06 -8.31 20.48
C ALA A 74 10.08 -9.70 21.15
N ALA A 75 10.42 -9.73 22.45
CA ALA A 75 10.27 -10.94 23.24
C ALA A 75 8.76 -11.23 23.40
N GLY A 76 8.28 -12.32 22.79
CA GLY A 76 6.86 -12.65 22.71
C GLY A 76 6.36 -12.99 21.30
N ASP A 77 7.26 -13.35 20.38
CA ASP A 77 7.00 -13.83 19.00
C ASP A 77 6.44 -12.80 18.00
N THR A 78 6.17 -11.58 18.43
CA THR A 78 5.80 -10.48 17.53
C THR A 78 7.02 -9.97 16.76
N THR A 79 6.93 -9.98 15.43
CA THR A 79 7.88 -9.28 14.54
C THR A 79 7.16 -8.20 13.77
N SER A 80 7.67 -6.96 13.82
CA SER A 80 7.11 -5.83 13.10
C SER A 80 8.12 -5.20 12.14
N ALA A 81 7.58 -4.61 11.08
CA ALA A 81 8.32 -3.83 10.09
C ALA A 81 7.68 -2.45 9.98
N THR A 82 8.49 -1.41 10.09
CA THR A 82 8.05 -0.01 10.06
C THR A 82 8.78 0.76 8.98
N PHE A 83 8.11 1.75 8.39
CA PHE A 83 8.70 2.67 7.43
C PHE A 83 8.52 4.11 7.90
N ALA A 84 9.44 4.99 7.53
CA ALA A 84 9.33 6.42 7.85
C ALA A 84 8.03 7.01 7.30
N GLN A 85 7.43 7.98 8.01
CA GLN A 85 6.19 8.62 7.58
C GLN A 85 6.32 9.20 6.16
N GLN A 86 5.42 8.76 5.30
CA GLN A 86 5.22 9.28 3.96
C GLN A 86 4.24 10.44 3.98
N THR A 87 4.57 11.53 3.29
CA THR A 87 3.69 12.69 3.16
C THR A 87 3.34 12.88 1.69
N PHE A 88 2.05 12.84 1.40
CA PHE A 88 1.46 13.11 0.10
C PHE A 88 0.89 14.52 0.11
N THR A 89 1.22 15.31 -0.92
CA THR A 89 0.80 16.72 -1.00
C THR A 89 -0.12 16.92 -2.20
N PHE A 90 -1.25 17.56 -1.94
CA PHE A 90 -2.27 17.86 -2.93
C PHE A 90 -2.31 19.36 -3.16
N SER A 91 -2.46 19.77 -4.42
CA SER A 91 -2.61 21.18 -4.82
C SER A 91 -4.03 21.56 -5.27
N ALA A 92 -4.95 20.59 -5.26
CA ALA A 92 -6.33 20.75 -5.70
C ALA A 92 -7.24 19.80 -4.90
N ALA A 93 -8.55 19.89 -5.15
CA ALA A 93 -9.54 19.01 -4.51
C ALA A 93 -9.37 17.55 -4.96
N ASP A 94 -9.54 16.63 -4.02
CA ASP A 94 -9.53 15.19 -4.25
C ASP A 94 -10.22 14.45 -3.09
N SER A 95 -10.34 13.13 -3.20
CA SER A 95 -10.72 12.25 -2.08
C SER A 95 -9.68 11.14 -1.90
N VAL A 96 -9.44 10.72 -0.66
CA VAL A 96 -8.53 9.63 -0.35
C VAL A 96 -9.26 8.61 0.51
N ALA A 97 -9.49 7.42 -0.05
CA ALA A 97 -10.22 6.34 0.64
C ALA A 97 -9.28 5.45 1.45
N GLY A 98 -8.08 5.20 0.92
CA GLY A 98 -7.15 4.27 1.52
C GLY A 98 -5.80 4.27 0.83
N TYR A 99 -5.05 3.22 1.08
CA TYR A 99 -3.76 2.99 0.45
C TYR A 99 -3.57 1.54 0.00
N ALA A 100 -2.78 1.36 -1.04
CA ALA A 100 -2.40 0.04 -1.54
C ALA A 100 -0.88 -0.02 -1.68
N ILE A 101 -0.29 -1.17 -1.41
CA ILE A 101 1.12 -1.40 -1.67
C ILE A 101 1.25 -2.41 -2.79
N THR A 102 1.98 -1.98 -3.82
CA THR A 102 2.21 -2.77 -5.01
C THR A 102 3.67 -3.16 -5.09
N SER A 103 3.93 -4.35 -5.62
CA SER A 103 5.24 -4.71 -6.14
C SER A 103 5.24 -4.54 -7.64
N THR A 104 6.30 -3.94 -8.17
CA THR A 104 6.66 -4.10 -9.58
C THR A 104 7.71 -5.20 -9.64
N ASN A 105 7.31 -6.41 -10.03
CA ASN A 105 8.27 -7.44 -10.44
C ASN A 105 8.55 -7.22 -11.93
N LEU A 106 9.81 -7.39 -12.34
CA LEU A 106 10.32 -7.39 -13.72
C LEU A 106 9.29 -7.04 -14.81
N VAL A 107 9.29 -5.77 -15.24
CA VAL A 107 8.67 -5.23 -16.47
C VAL A 107 7.18 -5.54 -16.65
N GLY A 108 6.33 -4.65 -16.13
CA GLY A 108 5.00 -4.39 -16.66
C GLY A 108 3.80 -4.91 -15.87
N ASP A 109 4.01 -5.61 -14.75
CA ASP A 109 2.92 -6.07 -13.89
C ASP A 109 2.99 -5.41 -12.50
N THR A 110 2.00 -4.56 -12.21
CA THR A 110 1.80 -3.95 -10.89
C THR A 110 0.91 -4.89 -10.08
N THR A 111 1.52 -5.77 -9.30
CA THR A 111 0.77 -6.67 -8.41
C THR A 111 0.54 -5.99 -7.07
N ILE A 112 -0.71 -5.96 -6.61
CA ILE A 112 -1.06 -5.50 -5.27
C ILE A 112 -0.65 -6.60 -4.28
N LEU A 113 0.19 -6.24 -3.31
CA LEU A 113 0.56 -7.13 -2.21
C LEU A 113 -0.48 -7.04 -1.10
N TRP A 114 -0.87 -5.82 -0.73
CA TRP A 114 -1.96 -5.57 0.20
C TRP A 114 -2.60 -4.21 -0.07
N ALA A 115 -3.84 -4.04 0.39
CA ALA A 115 -4.54 -2.77 0.37
C ALA A 115 -5.41 -2.62 1.62
N GLU A 116 -5.59 -1.38 2.06
CA GLU A 116 -6.40 -1.03 3.23
C GLU A 116 -7.16 0.28 3.00
N GLU A 117 -8.40 0.31 3.48
CA GLU A 117 -9.21 1.52 3.58
C GLU A 117 -8.95 2.21 4.93
N PHE A 118 -8.94 3.54 4.95
CA PHE A 118 -8.85 4.29 6.19
C PHE A 118 -10.15 4.17 6.97
N SER A 119 -10.10 3.57 8.17
CA SER A 119 -11.28 3.39 9.04
C SER A 119 -12.01 4.68 9.47
N ASP A 120 -11.33 5.84 9.39
CA ASP A 120 -11.89 7.17 9.64
C ASP A 120 -11.96 8.05 8.36
N GLY A 121 -11.71 7.43 7.20
CA GLY A 121 -11.87 8.03 5.87
C GLY A 121 -13.27 7.79 5.28
N PRO A 122 -13.48 8.14 4.00
CA PRO A 122 -12.52 8.79 3.11
C PRO A 122 -12.22 10.25 3.51
N TYR A 123 -10.98 10.68 3.29
CA TYR A 123 -10.56 12.06 3.54
C TYR A 123 -10.87 12.94 2.33
N VAL A 124 -11.60 14.03 2.54
CA VAL A 124 -11.89 15.04 1.52
C VAL A 124 -10.81 16.10 1.53
N ILE A 125 -10.10 16.25 0.40
CA ILE A 125 -9.10 17.29 0.20
C ILE A 125 -9.80 18.53 -0.41
N PRO A 126 -9.68 19.72 0.20
CA PRO A 126 -10.34 20.92 -0.30
C PRO A 126 -9.66 21.45 -1.57
N GLY A 127 -10.34 22.34 -2.31
CA GLY A 127 -9.83 22.92 -3.57
C GLY A 127 -8.52 23.70 -3.45
N GLY A 128 -8.13 24.11 -2.24
CA GLY A 128 -6.83 24.73 -1.95
C GLY A 128 -5.68 23.74 -1.72
N GLY A 129 -5.94 22.43 -1.83
CA GLY A 129 -4.99 21.38 -1.55
C GLY A 129 -4.95 20.96 -0.08
N GLY A 130 -3.97 20.13 0.25
CA GLY A 130 -3.83 19.54 1.58
C GLY A 130 -2.72 18.51 1.64
N THR A 131 -2.62 17.81 2.77
CA THR A 131 -1.63 16.74 2.93
C THR A 131 -2.26 15.53 3.59
N VAL A 132 -1.93 14.34 3.09
CA VAL A 132 -2.22 13.06 3.74
C VAL A 132 -0.89 12.45 4.16
N LYS A 133 -0.84 11.91 5.39
CA LYS A 133 0.37 11.31 5.94
C LYS A 133 0.10 9.86 6.30
N VAL A 134 0.92 8.97 5.80
CA VAL A 134 0.81 7.52 6.02
C VAL A 134 2.10 7.02 6.62
N THR A 135 2.01 6.21 7.67
CA THR A 135 3.19 5.55 8.27
C THR A 135 3.00 4.05 8.13
N PRO A 136 3.62 3.41 7.13
CA PRO A 136 3.50 1.98 6.94
C PRO A 136 4.00 1.21 8.17
N TYR A 137 3.17 0.28 8.62
CA TYR A 137 3.43 -0.59 9.76
C TYR A 137 2.85 -1.97 9.47
N ILE A 138 3.66 -3.01 9.59
CA ILE A 138 3.25 -4.40 9.41
C ILE A 138 3.68 -5.16 10.66
N GLU A 139 2.81 -6.02 11.16
CA GLU A 139 3.06 -6.86 12.32
C GLU A 139 2.65 -8.30 11.99
N LEU A 140 3.50 -9.24 12.38
CA LEU A 140 3.24 -10.67 12.33
C LEU A 140 2.88 -11.11 13.74
N GLU A 141 1.63 -11.55 13.93
CA GLU A 141 1.08 -12.15 15.16
C GLU A 141 0.77 -13.64 14.97
#